data_AF-A0A2N7TJF8-F1
#
_entry.id   AF-A0A2N7TJF8-F1
#
_cell.length_a   1.000
_cell.length_b   1.000
_cell.length_c   1.000
_cell.angle_alpha   90.00
_cell.angle_beta   90.00
_cell.angle_gamma   90.00
#
_symmetry.space_group_name_H-M   'P 1'
#
loop_
_entity.id
_entity.type
_entity.pdbx_description
1 polymer ?
#
loop_
_entity_poly.entity_id
_entity_poly.type
_entity_poly.pdbx_seq_one_letter_code
_entity_poly.pdbx_strand_id
1 'polypeptide(L)'
;MDRITYYALKPWLPVHAPSPVFEQDEKNELFIGPHVRLAGLPGMAHIDTEQLANAYAEAVRPVLQRRYGSESDVQVIAVQAGGEKAVKDRIRRDSAIVRKRLATGNMSPNKAV
;
A
#
# COMPACT_ATOMS: atom_id res chain seq x y z
N MET A 1 5.60 23.61 -12.66
CA MET A 1 5.45 22.84 -11.41
C MET A 1 6.07 21.48 -11.65
N ASP A 2 7.07 21.09 -10.85
CA ASP A 2 7.65 19.76 -10.96
C ASP A 2 6.59 18.71 -10.62
N ARG A 3 6.44 17.71 -11.49
CA ARG A 3 5.64 16.52 -11.21
C ARG A 3 6.53 15.43 -10.68
N ILE A 4 6.02 14.66 -9.73
CA ILE A 4 6.67 13.45 -9.24
C ILE A 4 5.76 12.26 -9.48
N THR A 5 6.38 11.11 -9.76
CA THR A 5 5.68 9.83 -9.85
C THR A 5 6.05 9.01 -8.63
N TYR A 6 5.05 8.38 -8.01
CA TYR A 6 5.22 7.39 -6.96
C TYR A 6 4.28 6.22 -7.21
N TYR A 7 4.44 5.14 -6.45
CA TYR A 7 3.70 3.91 -6.64
C TYR A 7 2.85 3.60 -5.41
N ALA A 8 1.67 3.03 -5.64
CA ALA A 8 0.73 2.61 -4.62
C ALA A 8 0.24 1.20 -4.89
N LEU A 9 -0.29 0.54 -3.86
CA LEU A 9 -0.81 -0.83 -3.93
C LEU A 9 -2.33 -0.80 -3.76
N LYS A 10 -3.04 -1.29 -4.78
CA LYS A 10 -4.49 -1.53 -4.74
C LYS A 10 -4.74 -3.01 -4.48
N PRO A 11 -5.40 -3.38 -3.37
CA PRO A 11 -5.83 -4.74 -3.15
C PRO A 11 -7.06 -5.06 -4.01
N TRP A 12 -7.16 -6.30 -4.45
CA TRP A 12 -8.40 -6.91 -4.93
C TRP A 12 -8.81 -7.97 -3.91
N LEU A 13 -10.04 -7.88 -3.39
CA LEU A 13 -10.56 -8.78 -2.37
C LEU A 13 -11.78 -9.51 -2.92
N PRO A 14 -11.89 -10.85 -2.77
CA PRO A 14 -13.07 -11.61 -3.19
C PRO A 14 -14.27 -11.40 -2.25
N VAL A 15 -14.02 -10.83 -1.07
CA VAL A 15 -15.02 -10.44 -0.09
C VAL A 15 -14.91 -8.95 0.16
N HIS A 16 -16.01 -8.32 0.54
CA HIS A 16 -16.01 -6.91 0.91
C HIS A 16 -14.98 -6.62 2.01
N ALA A 17 -14.32 -5.47 1.88
CA ALA A 17 -13.43 -4.97 2.90
C ALA A 17 -14.19 -4.76 4.24
N PRO A 18 -13.50 -4.86 5.39
CA PRO A 18 -14.15 -4.70 6.69
C PRO A 18 -14.75 -3.29 6.84
N SER A 19 -15.79 -3.16 7.67
CA SER A 19 -16.58 -1.92 7.83
C SER A 19 -15.80 -0.59 7.90
N PRO A 20 -14.62 -0.50 8.56
CA PRO A 20 -13.86 0.76 8.61
C PRO A 20 -13.35 1.26 7.25
N VAL A 21 -13.28 0.40 6.24
CA VAL A 21 -12.81 0.70 4.88
C VAL A 21 -13.79 0.24 3.80
N PHE A 22 -15.02 -0.11 4.18
CA PHE A 22 -16.03 -0.66 3.28
C PHE A 22 -16.45 0.36 2.21
N GLU A 23 -16.71 1.62 2.59
CA GLU A 23 -17.06 2.66 1.61
C GLU A 23 -15.93 2.92 0.60
N GLN A 24 -14.67 2.81 1.03
CA GLN A 24 -13.51 2.97 0.16
C GLN A 24 -13.40 1.80 -0.81
N ASP A 25 -13.76 0.60 -0.40
CA ASP A 25 -13.87 -0.57 -1.28
C ASP A 25 -14.94 -0.36 -2.35
N GLU A 26 -16.14 0.08 -1.97
CA GLU A 26 -17.23 0.38 -2.92
C GLU A 26 -16.87 1.50 -3.92
N LYS A 27 -16.06 2.47 -3.49
CA LYS A 27 -15.60 3.59 -4.34
C LYS A 27 -14.34 3.27 -5.16
N ASN A 28 -13.79 2.06 -5.06
CA ASN A 28 -12.50 1.70 -5.66
C ASN A 28 -11.34 2.62 -5.20
N GLU A 29 -11.41 3.05 -3.95
CA GLU A 29 -10.46 3.89 -3.21
C GLU A 29 -9.75 3.12 -2.10
N LEU A 30 -9.78 1.78 -2.17
CA LEU A 30 -9.08 0.92 -1.24
C LEU A 30 -7.61 0.75 -1.65
N PHE A 31 -6.72 0.89 -0.67
CA PHE A 31 -5.27 0.80 -0.85
C PHE A 31 -4.61 0.07 0.31
N ILE A 32 -3.33 -0.25 0.13
CA ILE A 32 -2.47 -0.79 1.18
C ILE A 32 -1.57 0.32 1.71
N GLY A 33 -1.60 0.53 3.03
CA GLY A 33 -0.72 1.45 3.72
C GLY A 33 0.69 0.88 3.96
N PRO A 34 1.66 1.70 4.39
CA PRO A 34 3.05 1.26 4.63
C PRO A 34 3.17 0.28 5.80
N HIS A 35 2.12 0.17 6.63
CA HIS A 35 2.02 -0.79 7.72
C HIS A 35 1.13 -2.00 7.41
N VAL A 36 0.98 -2.38 6.13
CA VAL A 36 0.21 -3.56 5.69
C VAL A 36 -1.28 -3.50 6.08
N ARG A 37 -1.80 -2.31 6.37
CA ARG A 37 -3.23 -2.10 6.68
C ARG A 37 -3.95 -1.74 5.39
N LEU A 38 -5.16 -2.27 5.23
CA LEU A 38 -6.12 -1.68 4.29
C LEU A 38 -6.41 -0.24 4.74
N ALA A 39 -6.44 0.68 3.79
CA ALA A 39 -6.63 2.09 4.03
C ALA A 39 -7.28 2.77 2.82
N GLY A 40 -7.97 3.87 3.05
CA GLY A 40 -8.33 4.80 1.98
C GLY A 40 -7.14 5.63 1.49
N LEU A 41 -7.40 6.52 0.53
CA LEU A 41 -6.43 7.48 -0.02
C LEU A 41 -5.52 8.15 1.03
N PRO A 42 -6.02 8.65 2.18
CA PRO A 42 -5.16 9.34 3.16
C PRO A 42 -4.13 8.43 3.81
N GLY A 43 -4.37 7.11 3.88
CA GLY A 43 -3.49 6.12 4.51
C GLY A 43 -2.68 5.26 3.53
N MET A 44 -2.86 5.47 2.22
CA MET A 44 -2.14 4.78 1.14
C MET A 44 -0.63 4.93 1.28
N ALA A 45 0.12 3.85 1.00
CA ALA A 45 1.57 3.90 0.91
C ALA A 45 2.02 4.68 -0.33
N HIS A 46 2.97 5.61 -0.15
CA HIS A 46 3.61 6.33 -1.24
C HIS A 46 5.02 5.75 -1.45
N ILE A 47 5.21 4.97 -2.50
CA ILE A 47 6.44 4.20 -2.72
C ILE A 47 7.28 4.83 -3.84
N ASP A 48 8.57 5.02 -3.60
CA ASP A 48 9.45 5.77 -4.49
C ASP A 48 9.79 5.07 -5.82
N THR A 49 9.69 3.74 -5.87
CA THR A 49 10.10 2.95 -7.03
C THR A 49 9.14 1.79 -7.28
N GLU A 50 8.95 1.46 -8.56
CA GLU A 50 8.12 0.34 -8.99
C GLU A 50 8.63 -0.99 -8.44
N GLN A 51 9.95 -1.17 -8.43
CA GLN A 51 10.61 -2.37 -7.93
C GLN A 51 10.30 -2.61 -6.45
N LEU A 52 10.35 -1.54 -5.64
CA LEU A 52 10.00 -1.61 -4.22
C LEU A 52 8.52 -1.90 -4.03
N ALA A 53 7.65 -1.30 -4.85
CA ALA A 53 6.21 -1.53 -4.80
C ALA A 53 5.84 -2.97 -5.17
N ASN A 54 6.45 -3.53 -6.22
CA ASN A 54 6.25 -4.93 -6.61
C ASN A 54 6.75 -5.90 -5.54
N ALA A 55 7.95 -5.67 -4.99
CA ALA A 55 8.46 -6.49 -3.88
C ALA A 55 7.53 -6.44 -2.65
N TYR A 56 6.97 -5.26 -2.35
CA TYR A 56 6.01 -5.11 -1.27
C TYR A 56 4.68 -5.81 -1.57
N ALA A 57 4.17 -5.70 -2.80
CA ALA A 57 2.95 -6.37 -3.22
C ALA A 57 3.05 -7.89 -3.05
N GLU A 58 4.15 -8.49 -3.52
CA GLU A 58 4.41 -9.92 -3.38
C GLU A 58 4.48 -10.37 -1.91
N ALA A 59 5.08 -9.56 -1.05
CA ALA A 59 5.15 -9.88 0.37
C ALA A 59 3.81 -9.70 1.11
N VAL A 60 2.95 -8.78 0.66
CA VAL A 60 1.64 -8.51 1.27
C VAL A 60 0.57 -9.49 0.77
N ARG A 61 0.65 -9.95 -0.48
CA ARG A 61 -0.27 -10.92 -1.11
C ARG A 61 -0.64 -12.10 -0.18
N PRO A 62 0.30 -12.87 0.39
CA PRO A 62 -0.05 -14.00 1.26
C PRO A 62 -0.75 -13.58 2.56
N VAL A 63 -0.53 -12.34 3.04
CA VAL A 63 -1.24 -11.80 4.22
C VAL A 63 -2.70 -11.54 3.89
N LEU A 64 -2.97 -10.94 2.72
CA LEU A 64 -4.34 -10.72 2.27
C LEU A 64 -5.05 -12.04 1.99
N GLN A 65 -4.39 -12.97 1.29
CA GLN A 65 -4.97 -14.27 0.97
C GLN A 65 -5.40 -15.05 2.22
N ARG A 66 -4.57 -15.04 3.27
CA ARG A 66 -4.91 -15.65 4.56
C ARG A 66 -6.11 -15.01 5.24
N ARG A 67 -6.28 -13.69 5.08
CA ARG A 67 -7.28 -12.91 5.84
C ARG A 67 -8.61 -12.74 5.12
N TYR A 68 -8.57 -12.64 3.80
CA TYR A 68 -9.71 -12.26 2.97
C TYR A 68 -10.04 -13.31 1.89
N GLY A 69 -9.25 -14.37 1.75
CA GLY A 69 -9.50 -15.50 0.85
C GLY A 69 -8.41 -15.65 -0.22
N SER A 70 -8.18 -16.90 -0.66
CA SER A 70 -7.05 -17.28 -1.53
C SER A 70 -7.00 -16.55 -2.88
N GLU A 71 -8.13 -16.03 -3.34
CA GLU A 71 -8.21 -15.29 -4.61
C GLU A 71 -7.71 -13.84 -4.46
N SER A 72 -7.50 -13.35 -3.24
CA SER A 72 -7.04 -11.96 -3.00
C SER A 72 -5.73 -11.66 -3.72
N ASP A 73 -5.65 -10.47 -4.32
CA ASP A 73 -4.51 -10.00 -5.11
C ASP A 73 -4.14 -8.56 -4.74
N VAL A 74 -2.98 -8.10 -5.22
CA VAL A 74 -2.46 -6.75 -5.08
C VAL A 74 -1.93 -6.26 -6.42
N GLN A 75 -2.48 -5.16 -6.91
CA GLN A 75 -2.01 -4.45 -8.08
C GLN A 75 -1.14 -3.25 -7.68
N VAL A 76 0.00 -3.09 -8.34
CA VAL A 76 0.80 -1.85 -8.26
C VAL A 76 0.30 -0.84 -9.28
N ILE A 77 0.08 0.39 -8.85
CA ILE A 77 -0.31 1.50 -9.73
C ILE A 77 0.68 2.66 -9.61
N ALA A 78 0.91 3.37 -10.72
CA ALA A 78 1.67 4.61 -10.73
C ALA A 78 0.73 5.81 -10.50
N VAL A 79 1.15 6.74 -9.65
CA VAL A 79 0.40 7.94 -9.29
C VAL A 79 1.26 9.16 -9.56
N GLN A 80 0.69 10.16 -10.24
CA GLN A 80 1.33 11.45 -10.46
C GLN A 80 0.80 12.46 -9.45
N ALA A 81 1.72 13.22 -8.85
CA ALA A 81 1.39 14.31 -7.94
C ALA A 81 2.28 15.52 -8.19
N GLY A 82 1.89 16.65 -7.59
CA GLY A 82 2.75 17.81 -7.47
C GLY A 82 4.03 17.47 -6.70
N GLY A 83 5.09 18.21 -7.00
CA GLY A 83 6.38 18.07 -6.35
C GLY A 83 6.47 18.74 -4.98
N GLU A 84 5.35 18.93 -4.27
CA GLU A 84 5.34 19.58 -2.96
C GLU A 84 6.20 18.81 -1.95
N LYS A 85 6.84 19.54 -1.05
CA LYS A 85 7.71 18.97 -0.01
C LYS A 85 6.98 17.89 0.81
N ALA A 86 5.71 18.10 1.14
CA ALA A 86 4.91 17.16 1.92
C ALA A 86 4.78 15.79 1.22
N VAL A 87 4.57 15.76 -0.09
CA VAL A 87 4.45 14.51 -0.87
C VAL A 87 5.80 13.81 -0.93
N LYS A 88 6.88 14.55 -1.20
CA LYS A 88 8.26 14.00 -1.21
C LYS A 88 8.65 13.42 0.15
N ASP A 89 8.35 14.11 1.25
CA ASP A 89 8.63 13.65 2.61
C ASP A 89 7.81 12.39 2.95
N ARG A 90 6.57 12.31 2.47
CA ARG A 90 5.74 11.11 2.63
C ARG A 90 6.30 9.93 1.84
N ILE A 91 6.64 10.11 0.56
CA ILE A 91 7.26 9.09 -0.28
C ILE A 91 8.49 8.50 0.40
N ARG A 92 9.40 9.37 0.89
CA ARG A 92 10.61 8.94 1.59
C ARG A 92 10.30 8.10 2.83
N ARG A 93 9.36 8.56 3.66
CA ARG A 93 8.99 7.91 4.93
C ARG A 93 8.34 6.55 4.69
N ASP A 94 7.33 6.50 3.84
CA ASP A 94 6.58 5.29 3.53
C ASP A 94 7.51 4.25 2.88
N SER A 95 8.35 4.67 1.93
CA SER A 95 9.34 3.79 1.30
C SER A 95 10.36 3.24 2.30
N ALA A 96 10.80 4.04 3.27
CA ALA A 96 11.70 3.56 4.33
C ALA A 96 11.04 2.49 5.21
N ILE A 97 9.76 2.67 5.58
CA ILE A 97 8.98 1.68 6.33
C ILE A 97 8.85 0.39 5.51
N VAL A 98 8.48 0.50 4.23
CA VAL A 98 8.31 -0.65 3.32
C VAL A 98 9.62 -1.44 3.19
N ARG A 99 10.75 -0.75 2.96
CA ARG A 99 12.08 -1.39 2.92
C ARG A 99 12.39 -2.15 4.21
N LYS A 100 12.09 -1.55 5.37
CA LYS A 100 12.33 -2.19 6.68
C LYS A 100 11.46 -3.43 6.89
N ARG A 101 10.20 -3.40 6.44
CA ARG A 101 9.31 -4.57 6.48
C ARG A 101 9.83 -5.69 5.60
N LEU A 102 10.25 -5.37 4.37
CA LEU A 102 10.81 -6.34 3.45
C LEU A 102 12.09 -6.97 4.02
N ALA A 103 13.00 -6.15 4.56
CA ALA A 103 14.24 -6.62 5.17
C ALA A 103 14.02 -7.54 6.39
N THR A 104 12.95 -7.30 7.15
CA THR A 104 12.61 -8.10 8.36
C THR A 104 11.65 -9.26 8.08
N GLY A 105 11.09 -9.35 6.87
CA GLY A 105 9.99 -10.28 6.54
C GLY A 105 8.70 -10.01 7.33
N ASN A 106 8.60 -8.90 8.07
CA ASN A 106 7.50 -8.65 8.99
C ASN A 106 6.36 -7.88 8.33
N MET A 107 5.43 -8.65 7.77
CA MET A 107 4.20 -8.12 7.16
C MET A 107 2.99 -8.13 8.11
N SER A 108 3.22 -8.20 9.43
CA SER A 108 2.12 -8.10 10.40
C SER A 108 1.73 -6.64 10.65
N PRO A 109 0.43 -6.25 10.50
CA PRO A 109 0.01 -4.86 10.64
C PRO A 109 0.16 -4.24 12.03
N ASN A 110 0.25 -5.09 13.07
CA ASN A 110 0.33 -4.67 14.47
C ASN A 110 1.75 -4.74 15.05
N LYS A 111 2.74 -5.18 14.26
CA LYS A 111 4.12 -5.23 14.71
C LYS A 111 4.88 -3.99 14.23
N ALA A 112 5.62 -3.39 15.16
CA ALA A 112 6.60 -2.35 14.86
C ALA A 112 7.69 -2.95 13.98
N VAL A 113 8.22 -2.13 13.07
CA VAL A 113 9.41 -2.43 12.30
C VAL A 113 10.47 -1.42 12.58
#